data_AF-A0A1D7U3L6-F1
#
_entry.id   AF-A0A1D7U3L6-F1
#
_cell.length_a   1.000
_cell.length_b   1.000
_cell.length_c   1.000
_cell.angle_alpha   90.00
_cell.angle_beta   90.00
_cell.angle_gamma   90.00
#
_symmetry.space_group_name_H-M   'P 1'
#
loop_
_entity.id
_entity.type
_entity.pdbx_description
1 polymer ?
#
loop_
_entity_poly.entity_id
_entity_poly.type
_entity_poly.pdbx_seq_one_letter_code
_entity_poly.pdbx_strand_id
1 'polypeptide(L)'
;MSGPFVVGDETIFKAFLDKPRSQPIRVLYLSSGGGKIDPAMAIGRMVRKAGIATVVDADSANCASACTYVFVAGVRRHYVNGGNVTEGMTARNGLGFHPVHRDGGRIGGKTFSDKGSERVRAYYAQMGTPRAAELMDKAALDTFYRPNGQTALTLRIATSLSAP
;
A
#
# COMPACT_ATOMS: atom_id res chain seq x y z
N MET A 1 -9.12 0.00 7.65
CA MET A 1 -8.02 -0.78 8.24
C MET A 1 -6.89 0.18 8.55
N SER A 2 -6.43 0.15 9.79
CA SER A 2 -5.47 1.11 10.34
C SER A 2 -4.53 0.44 11.33
N GLY A 3 -3.47 1.15 11.73
CA GLY A 3 -2.41 0.59 12.58
C GLY A 3 -1.33 -0.14 11.78
N PRO A 4 -0.24 -0.57 12.43
CA PRO A 4 0.86 -1.25 11.77
C PRO A 4 0.46 -2.67 11.33
N PHE A 5 1.05 -3.15 10.23
CA PHE A 5 0.94 -4.55 9.84
C PHE A 5 1.91 -5.40 10.66
N VAL A 6 1.39 -6.33 11.45
CA VAL A 6 2.16 -7.28 12.26
C VAL A 6 1.87 -8.72 11.84
N VAL A 7 2.75 -9.64 12.27
CA VAL A 7 2.57 -11.07 12.02
C VAL A 7 1.26 -11.54 12.66
N GLY A 8 0.44 -12.25 11.89
CA GLY A 8 -0.86 -12.76 12.35
C GLY A 8 -2.05 -11.90 11.90
N ASP A 9 -1.84 -10.66 11.46
CA ASP A 9 -2.92 -9.81 10.94
C ASP A 9 -3.63 -10.44 9.74
N GLU A 10 -2.91 -11.19 8.90
CA GLU A 10 -3.51 -11.94 7.80
C GLU A 10 -4.49 -13.01 8.29
N THR A 11 -4.25 -13.62 9.46
CA THR A 11 -5.17 -14.60 10.04
C THR A 11 -6.41 -13.90 10.59
N ILE A 12 -6.23 -12.76 11.27
CA ILE A 12 -7.34 -11.93 11.78
C ILE A 12 -8.19 -11.43 10.62
N PHE A 13 -7.58 -10.94 9.55
CA PHE A 13 -8.29 -10.44 8.37
C PHE A 13 -9.03 -11.56 7.64
N LYS A 14 -8.43 -12.76 7.51
CA LYS A 14 -9.11 -13.93 6.96
C LYS A 14 -10.35 -14.27 7.79
N ALA A 15 -10.20 -14.39 9.10
CA ALA A 15 -11.31 -14.67 10.00
C ALA A 15 -12.40 -13.58 9.91
N PHE A 16 -12.01 -12.31 9.74
CA PHE A 16 -12.95 -11.23 9.47
C PHE A 16 -13.71 -11.44 8.15
N LEU A 17 -13.03 -11.76 7.05
CA LEU A 17 -13.69 -11.99 5.75
C LEU A 17 -14.65 -13.19 5.80
N ASP A 18 -14.30 -14.25 6.51
CA ASP A 18 -15.10 -15.48 6.58
C ASP A 18 -16.37 -15.35 7.44
N LYS A 19 -16.53 -14.27 8.22
CA LYS A 19 -17.75 -14.06 9.02
C LYS A 19 -19.00 -14.04 8.12
N PRO A 20 -20.06 -14.80 8.46
CA PRO A 20 -21.32 -14.75 7.72
C PRO A 20 -21.90 -13.34 7.67
N ARG A 21 -22.35 -12.91 6.49
CA ARG A 21 -22.96 -11.60 6.24
C ARG A 21 -24.05 -11.71 5.20
N SER A 22 -25.07 -10.86 5.30
CA SER A 22 -26.09 -10.72 4.26
C SER A 22 -25.56 -10.08 2.98
N GLN A 23 -24.47 -9.30 3.07
CA GLN A 23 -23.81 -8.68 1.93
C GLN A 23 -22.28 -8.84 2.02
N PRO A 24 -21.60 -9.06 0.88
CA PRO A 24 -20.15 -9.11 0.84
C PRO A 24 -19.54 -7.74 1.12
N ILE A 25 -18.34 -7.72 1.70
CA ILE A 25 -17.56 -6.49 1.84
C ILE A 25 -17.18 -5.99 0.44
N ARG A 26 -17.45 -4.71 0.16
CA ARG A 26 -17.19 -4.11 -1.17
C ARG A 26 -16.03 -3.13 -1.19
N VAL A 27 -15.78 -2.46 -0.06
CA VAL A 27 -14.84 -1.34 0.03
C VAL A 27 -14.00 -1.47 1.30
N LEU A 28 -12.70 -1.24 1.19
CA LEU A 28 -11.73 -1.22 2.27
C LEU A 28 -11.00 0.12 2.31
N TYR A 29 -11.29 0.93 3.33
CA TYR A 29 -10.55 2.15 3.63
C TYR A 29 -9.23 1.83 4.32
N LEU A 30 -8.15 2.52 3.97
CA LEU A 30 -6.79 2.26 4.44
C LEU A 30 -6.17 3.52 5.05
N SER A 31 -5.61 3.39 6.25
CA SER A 31 -4.84 4.44 6.93
C SER A 31 -3.80 3.80 7.85
N SER A 32 -2.63 3.47 7.31
CA SER A 32 -1.54 2.78 8.00
C SER A 32 -0.18 3.30 7.53
N GLY A 33 0.76 3.49 8.46
CA GLY A 33 2.15 3.80 8.17
C GLY A 33 2.95 2.61 7.59
N GLY A 34 2.36 1.41 7.54
CA GLY A 34 3.00 0.21 7.03
C GLY A 34 3.35 -0.80 8.12
N GLY A 35 4.39 -1.60 7.90
CA GLY A 35 4.76 -2.69 8.80
C GLY A 35 5.39 -3.86 8.06
N LYS A 36 5.06 -5.08 8.49
CA LYS A 36 5.59 -6.32 7.91
C LYS A 36 5.03 -6.56 6.51
N ILE A 37 5.91 -6.91 5.58
CA ILE A 37 5.56 -7.09 4.16
C ILE A 37 4.71 -8.35 3.92
N ASP A 38 4.98 -9.45 4.65
CA ASP A 38 4.33 -10.73 4.41
C ASP A 38 2.84 -10.71 4.80
N PRO A 39 2.46 -10.23 6.00
CA PRO A 39 1.05 -10.03 6.38
C PRO A 39 0.31 -9.12 5.40
N ALA A 40 0.90 -7.97 5.04
CA ALA A 40 0.28 -7.01 4.14
C ALA A 40 0.02 -7.60 2.73
N MET A 41 0.99 -8.31 2.16
CA MET A 41 0.81 -8.96 0.86
C MET A 41 -0.22 -10.10 0.91
N ALA A 42 -0.26 -10.86 2.01
CA ALA A 42 -1.28 -11.89 2.22
C ALA A 42 -2.70 -11.29 2.32
N ILE A 43 -2.84 -10.21 3.09
CA ILE A 43 -4.08 -9.42 3.16
C ILE A 43 -4.47 -8.90 1.77
N GLY A 44 -3.54 -8.30 1.03
CA GLY A 44 -3.81 -7.80 -0.30
C GLY A 44 -4.26 -8.91 -1.27
N ARG A 45 -3.66 -10.11 -1.22
CA ARG A 45 -4.14 -11.26 -2.03
C ARG A 45 -5.57 -11.64 -1.69
N MET A 46 -5.96 -11.60 -0.41
CA MET A 46 -7.35 -11.85 0.01
C MET A 46 -8.30 -10.73 -0.46
N VAL A 47 -7.89 -9.46 -0.35
CA VAL A 47 -8.62 -8.29 -0.88
C VAL A 47 -8.89 -8.46 -2.38
N ARG A 48 -7.85 -8.81 -3.16
CA ARG A 48 -7.97 -9.05 -4.59
C ARG A 48 -8.92 -10.21 -4.89
N LYS A 49 -8.74 -11.35 -4.23
CA LYS A 49 -9.58 -12.55 -4.43
C LYS A 49 -11.05 -12.27 -4.10
N ALA A 50 -11.32 -11.47 -3.08
CA ALA A 50 -12.67 -11.10 -2.66
C ALA A 50 -13.32 -10.01 -3.53
N GLY A 51 -12.61 -9.45 -4.52
CA GLY A 51 -13.16 -8.39 -5.37
C GLY A 51 -13.39 -7.05 -4.66
N ILE A 52 -12.64 -6.77 -3.60
CA ILE A 52 -12.80 -5.59 -2.76
C ILE A 52 -12.12 -4.37 -3.41
N ALA A 53 -12.80 -3.22 -3.43
CA ALA A 53 -12.21 -1.94 -3.78
C ALA A 53 -11.43 -1.36 -2.60
N THR A 54 -10.33 -0.68 -2.86
CA THR A 54 -9.50 -0.04 -1.83
C THR A 54 -9.58 1.47 -1.94
N VAL A 55 -9.53 2.14 -0.79
CA VAL A 55 -9.67 3.59 -0.69
C VAL A 55 -8.62 4.15 0.23
N VAL A 56 -7.95 5.21 -0.23
CA VAL A 56 -7.15 6.11 0.59
C VAL A 56 -7.64 7.52 0.30
N ASP A 57 -8.07 8.22 1.35
CA ASP A 57 -8.33 9.66 1.28
C ASP A 57 -7.02 10.39 1.59
N ALA A 58 -6.48 11.08 0.58
CA ALA A 58 -5.16 11.69 0.65
C ALA A 58 -5.09 12.89 1.60
N ASP A 59 -6.22 13.52 1.92
CA ASP A 59 -6.24 14.67 2.84
C ASP A 59 -6.11 14.21 4.30
N SER A 60 -6.67 13.04 4.63
CA SER A 60 -6.85 12.59 6.02
C SER A 60 -6.11 11.30 6.38
N ALA A 61 -5.79 10.45 5.40
CA ALA A 61 -5.19 9.14 5.64
C ALA A 61 -3.74 9.08 5.17
N ASN A 62 -2.88 8.52 6.02
CA ASN A 62 -1.52 8.13 5.65
C ASN A 62 -1.51 6.64 5.29
N CYS A 63 -1.16 6.29 4.06
CA CYS A 63 -1.02 4.90 3.63
C CYS A 63 0.38 4.69 3.03
N ALA A 64 1.34 4.41 3.89
CA ALA A 64 2.76 4.30 3.53
C ALA A 64 3.27 2.86 3.62
N SER A 65 4.38 2.59 2.93
CA SER A 65 5.09 1.31 2.96
C SER A 65 4.14 0.13 2.68
N ALA A 66 4.12 -0.87 3.55
CA ALA A 66 3.27 -2.06 3.43
C ALA A 66 1.76 -1.77 3.23
N CYS A 67 1.26 -0.61 3.66
CA CYS A 67 -0.12 -0.20 3.39
C CYS A 67 -0.40 -0.10 1.88
N THR A 68 0.56 0.40 1.11
CA THR A 68 0.43 0.54 -0.34
C THR A 68 0.25 -0.81 -1.03
N TYR A 69 0.75 -1.90 -0.45
CA TYR A 69 0.59 -3.25 -0.99
C TYR A 69 -0.86 -3.71 -0.92
N VAL A 70 -1.57 -3.37 0.17
CA VAL A 70 -3.01 -3.65 0.28
C VAL A 70 -3.78 -2.73 -0.66
N PHE A 71 -3.40 -1.45 -0.76
CA PHE A 71 -4.06 -0.50 -1.65
C PHE A 71 -4.03 -0.97 -3.11
N VAL A 72 -2.85 -1.31 -3.65
CA VAL A 72 -2.74 -1.75 -5.06
C VAL A 72 -3.43 -3.08 -5.34
N ALA A 73 -3.73 -3.87 -4.31
CA ALA A 73 -4.45 -5.13 -4.45
C ALA A 73 -5.96 -4.96 -4.68
N GLY A 74 -6.52 -3.76 -4.50
CA GLY A 74 -7.95 -3.50 -4.77
C GLY A 74 -8.29 -3.66 -6.26
N VAL A 75 -9.49 -4.18 -6.55
CA VAL A 75 -9.99 -4.29 -7.94
C VAL A 75 -10.38 -2.94 -8.54
N ARG A 76 -10.78 -2.00 -7.69
CA ARG A 76 -10.86 -0.55 -7.93
C ARG A 76 -10.08 0.15 -6.82
N ARG A 77 -9.33 1.19 -7.16
CA ARG A 77 -8.32 1.81 -6.28
C ARG A 77 -8.54 3.30 -6.26
N HIS A 78 -9.21 3.77 -5.21
CA HIS A 78 -9.67 5.14 -5.08
C HIS A 78 -8.65 5.93 -4.26
N TYR A 79 -7.91 6.81 -4.91
CA TYR A 79 -7.01 7.75 -4.24
C TYR A 79 -7.71 9.10 -4.10
N VAL A 80 -8.71 9.13 -3.24
CA VAL A 80 -9.60 10.28 -3.04
C VAL A 80 -8.77 11.48 -2.63
N ASN A 81 -9.07 12.66 -3.18
CA ASN A 81 -8.32 13.90 -2.95
C ASN A 81 -6.82 13.82 -3.33
N GLY A 82 -6.39 12.79 -4.06
CA GLY A 82 -5.00 12.64 -4.49
C GLY A 82 -4.49 13.82 -5.34
N GLY A 83 -5.39 14.58 -5.97
CA GLY A 83 -5.05 15.81 -6.69
C GLY A 83 -4.46 16.92 -5.81
N ASN A 84 -4.74 16.91 -4.50
CA ASN A 84 -4.24 17.90 -3.54
C ASN A 84 -2.80 17.59 -3.06
N VAL A 85 -2.28 16.42 -3.40
CA VAL A 85 -1.00 15.94 -2.88
C VAL A 85 0.15 16.61 -3.63
N THR A 86 1.03 17.28 -2.88
CA THR A 86 2.32 17.71 -3.40
C THR A 86 3.21 16.49 -3.64
N GLU A 87 3.58 16.25 -4.89
CA GLU A 87 4.42 15.11 -5.27
C GLU A 87 5.87 15.27 -4.81
N GLY A 88 6.47 14.17 -4.33
CA GLY A 88 7.90 14.09 -4.02
C GLY A 88 8.21 13.40 -2.70
N MET A 89 9.42 13.67 -2.17
CA MET A 89 9.88 13.16 -0.87
C MET A 89 9.30 14.00 0.26
N THR A 90 8.10 13.65 0.73
CA THR A 90 7.37 14.40 1.76
C THR A 90 6.82 13.46 2.83
N ALA A 91 6.66 13.93 4.06
CA ALA A 91 6.08 13.18 5.19
C ALA A 91 4.56 13.31 5.33
N ARG A 92 3.89 13.94 4.36
CA ARG A 92 2.43 14.23 4.39
C ARG A 92 1.56 12.97 4.29
N ASN A 93 0.25 13.15 4.32
CA ASN A 93 -0.74 12.11 4.06
C ASN A 93 -0.67 11.58 2.62
N GLY A 94 -1.43 10.52 2.33
CA GLY A 94 -1.49 9.88 1.02
C GLY A 94 -0.66 8.61 0.90
N LEU A 95 -0.41 8.20 -0.34
CA LEU A 95 0.33 6.97 -0.67
C LEU A 95 1.84 7.21 -0.56
N GLY A 96 2.55 6.39 0.21
CA GLY A 96 4.01 6.52 0.39
C GLY A 96 4.78 5.26 0.01
N PHE A 97 5.67 5.36 -0.98
CA PHE A 97 6.46 4.26 -1.52
C PHE A 97 7.93 4.40 -1.14
N HIS A 98 8.60 3.29 -0.83
CA HIS A 98 10.05 3.24 -0.58
C HIS A 98 10.57 1.79 -0.67
N PRO A 99 11.87 1.56 -0.91
CA PRO A 99 12.42 0.20 -0.98
C PRO A 99 12.33 -0.51 0.38
N VAL A 100 12.33 -1.84 0.35
CA VAL A 100 12.29 -2.62 1.59
C VAL A 100 13.56 -2.38 2.39
N HIS A 101 13.42 -2.00 3.65
CA HIS A 101 14.55 -1.87 4.57
C HIS A 101 14.88 -3.21 5.24
N ARG A 102 16.17 -3.47 5.45
CA ARG A 102 16.69 -4.43 6.42
C ARG A 102 17.19 -3.66 7.63
N ASP A 103 16.89 -4.19 8.81
CA ASP A 103 17.48 -3.73 10.05
C ASP A 103 18.81 -4.47 10.24
N GLY A 104 19.93 -3.74 10.17
CA GLY A 104 21.27 -4.24 10.47
C GLY A 104 21.57 -4.30 11.98
N GLY A 105 20.57 -4.06 12.83
CA GLY A 105 20.69 -4.00 14.27
C GLY A 105 21.48 -2.78 14.75
N ARG A 106 21.88 -2.81 16.03
CA ARG A 106 22.55 -1.69 16.72
C ARG A 106 23.84 -1.18 16.05
N ILE A 107 24.48 -2.00 15.22
CA ILE A 107 25.79 -1.71 14.62
C ILE A 107 25.67 -1.37 13.13
N GLY A 108 24.73 -2.00 12.40
CA GLY A 108 24.65 -1.89 10.94
C GLY A 108 23.72 -0.82 10.38
N GLY A 109 22.90 -0.17 11.23
CA GLY A 109 21.89 0.80 10.77
C GLY A 109 20.85 0.17 9.82
N LYS A 110 19.97 0.98 9.24
CA LYS A 110 19.05 0.51 8.19
C LYS A 110 19.73 0.56 6.84
N THR A 111 19.57 -0.52 6.07
CA THR A 111 20.02 -0.60 4.68
C THR A 111 18.88 -1.04 3.78
N PHE A 112 19.01 -0.83 2.47
CA PHE A 112 18.07 -1.38 1.51
C PHE A 112 18.23 -2.90 1.37
N SER A 113 17.11 -3.55 1.11
CA SER A 113 16.99 -4.98 0.87
C SER A 113 16.68 -5.20 -0.60
N ASP A 114 17.66 -5.57 -1.41
CA ASP A 114 17.43 -5.83 -2.84
C ASP A 114 16.44 -6.98 -3.01
N LYS A 115 16.73 -8.14 -2.41
CA LYS A 115 15.82 -9.30 -2.39
C LYS A 115 14.43 -8.96 -1.84
N GLY A 116 14.33 -8.08 -0.84
CA GLY A 116 13.04 -7.65 -0.30
C GLY A 116 12.26 -6.81 -1.31
N SER A 117 12.95 -5.89 -1.96
CA SER A 117 12.39 -5.00 -2.97
C SER A 117 12.01 -5.76 -4.24
N GLU A 118 12.79 -6.77 -4.66
CA GLU A 118 12.42 -7.67 -5.76
C GLU A 118 11.12 -8.42 -5.50
N ARG A 119 10.90 -8.91 -4.27
CA ARG A 119 9.61 -9.51 -3.88
C ARG A 119 8.46 -8.52 -4.00
N VAL A 120 8.69 -7.26 -3.64
CA VAL A 120 7.70 -6.17 -3.79
C VAL A 120 7.43 -5.86 -5.26
N ARG A 121 8.46 -5.82 -6.13
CA ARG A 121 8.28 -5.64 -7.58
C ARG A 121 7.45 -6.77 -8.19
N ALA A 122 7.73 -8.02 -7.84
CA ALA A 122 6.94 -9.16 -8.26
C ALA A 122 5.48 -9.07 -7.78
N TYR A 123 5.27 -8.62 -6.54
CA TYR A 123 3.93 -8.40 -6.00
C TYR A 123 3.18 -7.28 -6.73
N TYR A 124 3.82 -6.15 -7.02
CA TYR A 124 3.23 -5.08 -7.83
C TYR A 124 2.84 -5.57 -9.22
N ALA A 125 3.67 -6.37 -9.88
CA ALA A 125 3.32 -6.99 -11.14
C ALA A 125 2.11 -7.93 -11.00
N GLN A 126 2.08 -8.76 -9.94
CA GLN A 126 0.95 -9.64 -9.62
C GLN A 126 -0.37 -8.88 -9.45
N MET A 127 -0.33 -7.67 -8.87
CA MET A 127 -1.52 -6.83 -8.67
C MET A 127 -1.91 -6.00 -9.90
N GLY A 128 -1.15 -6.09 -11.00
CA GLY A 128 -1.37 -5.32 -12.23
C GLY A 128 -0.89 -3.87 -12.15
N THR A 129 0.03 -3.57 -11.23
CA THR A 129 0.57 -2.22 -10.96
C THR A 129 2.10 -2.18 -10.98
N PRO A 130 2.78 -2.79 -11.97
CA PRO A 130 4.24 -2.96 -11.92
C PRO A 130 4.99 -1.63 -11.77
N ARG A 131 4.44 -0.54 -12.33
CA ARG A 131 5.00 0.81 -12.28
C ARG A 131 4.98 1.45 -10.89
N ALA A 132 4.31 0.86 -9.90
CA ALA A 132 4.47 1.26 -8.50
C ALA A 132 5.92 1.09 -8.00
N ALA A 133 6.67 0.15 -8.59
CA ALA A 133 8.09 -0.01 -8.35
C ALA A 133 8.91 1.24 -8.71
N GLU A 134 8.51 2.00 -9.73
CA GLU A 134 9.21 3.24 -10.11
C GLU A 134 9.18 4.27 -8.98
N LEU A 135 8.07 4.34 -8.22
CA LEU A 135 7.96 5.24 -7.08
C LEU A 135 8.75 4.73 -5.88
N MET A 136 8.73 3.41 -5.67
CA MET A 136 9.53 2.74 -4.65
C MET A 136 11.01 3.07 -4.84
N ASP A 137 11.51 2.98 -6.08
CA ASP A 137 12.92 3.16 -6.42
C ASP A 137 13.38 4.63 -6.39
N LYS A 138 12.44 5.59 -6.42
CA LYS A 138 12.73 7.02 -6.28
C LYS A 138 12.97 7.48 -4.84
N ALA A 139 12.53 6.71 -3.84
CA ALA A 139 12.62 7.17 -2.45
C ALA A 139 14.08 7.08 -1.95
N ALA A 140 14.55 8.14 -1.29
CA ALA A 140 15.81 8.12 -0.56
C ALA A 140 15.67 7.29 0.73
N LEU A 141 16.79 6.88 1.31
CA LEU A 141 16.83 6.12 2.56
C LEU A 141 16.05 6.86 3.67
N ASP A 142 15.22 6.13 4.42
CA ASP A 142 14.34 6.67 5.47
C ASP A 142 13.33 7.74 5.01
N THR A 143 13.07 7.85 3.70
CA THR A 143 12.01 8.71 3.15
C THR A 143 10.94 7.89 2.44
N PHE A 144 9.88 8.57 1.98
CA PHE A 144 8.90 8.00 1.07
C PHE A 144 8.71 8.91 -0.13
N TYR A 145 8.61 8.33 -1.31
CA TYR A 145 8.09 9.02 -2.47
C TYR A 145 6.57 8.98 -2.46
N ARG A 146 5.93 10.16 -2.49
CA ARG A 146 4.46 10.29 -2.53
C ARG A 146 4.03 10.84 -3.89
N PRO A 147 3.30 10.06 -4.72
CA PRO A 147 2.78 10.55 -5.98
C PRO A 147 1.57 11.46 -5.74
N ASN A 148 1.37 12.45 -6.62
CA ASN A 148 0.06 13.10 -6.69
C ASN A 148 -0.95 12.21 -7.43
N GLY A 149 -2.20 12.67 -7.49
CA GLY A 149 -3.29 11.96 -8.16
C GLY A 149 -3.03 11.71 -9.65
N GLN A 150 -2.44 12.68 -10.36
CA GLN A 150 -2.13 12.55 -11.79
C GLN A 150 -1.11 11.43 -12.04
N THR A 151 -0.03 11.40 -11.24
CA THR A 151 0.98 10.34 -11.31
C THR A 151 0.38 9.00 -10.91
N ALA A 152 -0.42 8.93 -9.84
CA ALA A 152 -1.05 7.70 -9.41
C ALA A 152 -1.98 7.10 -10.49
N LEU A 153 -2.71 7.93 -11.24
CA LEU A 153 -3.52 7.48 -12.38
C LEU A 153 -2.65 7.07 -13.57
N THR A 154 -1.66 7.87 -13.94
CA THR A 154 -0.77 7.64 -15.09
C THR A 154 0.01 6.33 -14.95
N LEU A 155 0.50 6.03 -13.74
CA LEU A 155 1.20 4.79 -13.43
C LEU A 155 0.25 3.61 -13.18
N ARG A 156 -1.07 3.83 -13.31
CA ARG A 156 -2.12 2.85 -13.00
C ARG A 156 -1.98 2.28 -11.59
N ILE A 157 -1.61 3.11 -10.62
CA ILE A 157 -1.58 2.79 -9.17
C ILE A 157 -2.97 3.04 -8.56
N ALA A 158 -3.61 4.15 -8.94
CA ALA A 158 -5.02 4.41 -8.68
C ALA A 158 -5.84 4.19 -9.96
N THR A 159 -7.14 3.93 -9.80
CA THR A 159 -8.11 3.90 -10.90
C THR A 159 -9.08 5.07 -10.87
N SER A 160 -9.15 5.80 -9.76
CA SER A 160 -10.00 6.98 -9.60
C SER A 160 -9.45 7.90 -8.50
N LEU A 161 -9.75 9.19 -8.59
CA LEU A 161 -9.54 10.19 -7.54
C LEU A 161 -10.84 10.57 -6.81
N SER A 162 -11.95 9.93 -7.17
CA SER A 162 -13.27 10.11 -6.55
C SER A 162 -13.57 8.97 -5.59
N ALA A 163 -14.48 9.22 -4.64
CA ALA A 163 -15.00 8.18 -3.75
C ALA A 163 -15.69 7.04 -4.56
N PRO A 164 -15.71 5.79 -4.03
CA PRO A 164 -16.20 4.58 -4.71
C PRO A 164 -17.70 4.42 -4.86
#